data_AF-S3KA11-F1
#
_entry.id   AF-S3KA11-F1
#
_cell.length_a   1.000
_cell.length_b   1.000
_cell.length_c   1.000
_cell.angle_alpha   90.00
_cell.angle_beta   90.00
_cell.angle_gamma   90.00
#
_symmetry.space_group_name_H-M   'P 1'
#
loop_
_entity.id
_entity.type
_entity.pdbx_description
1 polymer ?
#
loop_
_entity_poly.entity_id
_entity_poly.type
_entity_poly.pdbx_seq_one_letter_code
_entity_poly.pdbx_strand_id
1 'polypeptide(L)'
;MRWYSYRWLIERYHFVLKSGCGLEKLQLETGRRIEMALATYSIVAWRLLWLTYQARLHGEESCESFLEEHEWQSLCATIHKKSPPPEKPPSFREAVRMIASLK
;
A
#
# COMPACT_ATOMS: atom_id res chain seq x y z
N MET A 1 -13.12 3.95 -26.85
CA MET A 1 -13.66 4.09 -25.47
C MET A 1 -12.73 3.58 -24.36
N ARG A 2 -11.88 2.56 -24.57
CA ARG A 2 -11.00 1.98 -23.53
C ARG A 2 -9.97 2.94 -22.90
N TRP A 3 -9.54 4.00 -23.60
CA TRP A 3 -8.56 4.94 -23.07
C TRP A 3 -9.14 5.91 -22.04
N TYR A 4 -10.40 6.31 -22.21
CA TYR A 4 -11.05 7.27 -21.30
C TYR A 4 -11.42 6.64 -19.95
N SER A 5 -11.62 5.31 -19.89
CA SER A 5 -11.87 4.61 -18.63
C SER A 5 -10.67 4.64 -17.67
N TYR A 6 -9.45 4.82 -18.18
CA TYR A 6 -8.25 4.97 -17.34
C TYR A 6 -8.14 6.35 -16.68
N ARG A 7 -8.89 7.35 -17.17
CA ARG A 7 -8.92 8.69 -16.55
C ARG A 7 -9.29 8.60 -15.07
N TRP A 8 -10.13 7.63 -14.69
CA TRP A 8 -10.56 7.48 -13.31
C TRP A 8 -9.44 7.09 -12.33
N LEU A 9 -8.29 6.59 -12.83
CA LEU A 9 -7.14 6.27 -11.98
C LEU A 9 -6.58 7.50 -11.27
N ILE A 10 -6.58 8.68 -11.91
CA ILE A 10 -6.09 9.91 -11.27
C ILE A 10 -7.04 10.37 -10.15
N GLU A 11 -8.34 10.23 -10.36
CA GLU A 11 -9.36 10.53 -9.33
C GLU A 11 -9.17 9.59 -8.13
N ARG A 12 -8.91 8.30 -8.40
CA ARG A 12 -8.64 7.34 -7.33
C ARG A 12 -7.33 7.61 -6.60
N TYR A 13 -6.28 8.04 -7.31
CA TYR A 13 -5.04 8.48 -6.69
C TYR A 13 -5.26 9.66 -5.74
N HIS A 14 -5.99 10.70 -6.17
CA HIS A 14 -6.32 11.83 -5.31
C HIS A 14 -7.17 11.42 -4.10
N PHE A 15 -8.09 10.46 -4.27
CA PHE A 15 -8.84 9.89 -3.15
C PHE A 15 -7.92 9.21 -2.13
N VAL A 16 -6.97 8.37 -2.59
CA VAL A 16 -6.01 7.72 -1.68
C VAL A 16 -5.14 8.77 -0.98
N LEU A 17 -4.62 9.77 -1.70
CA LEU A 17 -3.77 10.81 -1.13
C LEU A 17 -4.49 11.65 -0.07
N LYS A 18 -5.68 12.15 -0.38
CA LYS A 18 -6.43 13.08 0.47
C LYS A 18 -7.16 12.36 1.59
N SER A 19 -8.00 11.38 1.23
CA SER A 19 -8.89 10.70 2.17
C SER A 19 -8.24 9.48 2.81
N GLY A 20 -7.50 8.68 2.02
CA GLY A 20 -6.84 7.47 2.50
C GLY A 20 -5.67 7.77 3.45
N CYS A 21 -4.69 8.54 2.98
CA CYS A 21 -3.54 8.93 3.78
C CYS A 21 -3.84 10.14 4.69
N GLY A 22 -4.98 10.82 4.51
CA GLY A 22 -5.39 11.91 5.38
C GLY A 22 -4.55 13.17 5.26
N LEU A 23 -3.93 13.44 4.09
CA LEU A 23 -3.01 14.56 3.90
C LEU A 23 -3.64 15.91 4.32
N GLU A 24 -4.89 16.15 3.97
CA GLU A 24 -5.60 17.41 4.26
C GLU A 24 -5.93 17.58 5.76
N LYS A 25 -5.77 16.53 6.57
CA LYS A 25 -5.92 16.60 8.03
C LYS A 25 -4.65 17.08 8.73
N LEU A 26 -3.51 17.11 8.03
CA LEU A 26 -2.25 17.57 8.61
C LEU A 26 -2.33 19.09 8.85
N GLN A 27 -2.37 19.49 10.12
CA GLN A 27 -2.38 20.90 10.54
C GLN A 27 -0.95 21.45 10.60
N LEU A 28 -0.26 21.48 9.46
CA LEU A 28 1.12 21.96 9.37
C LEU A 28 1.16 23.48 9.28
N GLU A 29 1.95 24.09 10.17
CA GLU A 29 1.96 25.55 10.38
C GLU A 29 2.60 26.35 9.24
N THR A 30 3.42 25.72 8.38
CA THR A 30 4.16 26.43 7.32
C THR A 30 3.98 25.75 5.96
N GLY A 31 3.93 26.57 4.90
CA GLY A 31 3.80 26.11 3.52
C GLY A 31 4.88 25.08 3.14
N ARG A 32 6.13 25.32 3.55
CA ARG A 32 7.24 24.38 3.31
C ARG A 32 7.00 23.00 3.92
N ARG A 33 6.41 22.93 5.12
CA ARG A 33 6.07 21.63 5.74
C ARG A 33 4.95 20.93 4.98
N ILE A 34 3.98 21.68 4.48
CA ILE A 34 2.90 21.16 3.63
C ILE A 34 3.48 20.56 2.34
N GLU A 35 4.40 21.26 1.67
CA GLU A 35 5.05 20.78 0.44
C GLU A 35 5.83 19.48 0.68
N MET A 36 6.62 19.41 1.76
CA MET A 36 7.35 18.19 2.12
C MET A 36 6.40 17.02 2.43
N ALA A 37 5.33 17.29 3.18
CA ALA A 37 4.32 16.27 3.46
C ALA A 37 3.63 15.80 2.16
N LEU A 38 3.26 16.72 1.28
CA LEU A 38 2.68 16.41 -0.01
C LEU A 38 3.60 15.51 -0.84
N ALA A 39 4.89 15.81 -0.92
CA ALA A 39 5.86 15.00 -1.66
C ALA A 39 5.95 13.56 -1.11
N THR A 40 6.11 13.41 0.21
CA THR A 40 6.22 12.10 0.86
C THR A 40 4.93 11.29 0.71
N TYR A 41 3.79 11.90 0.99
CA TYR A 41 2.49 11.22 0.93
C TYR A 41 2.08 10.89 -0.50
N SER A 42 2.54 11.65 -1.50
CA SER A 42 2.30 11.33 -2.92
C SER A 42 2.90 9.97 -3.30
N ILE A 43 4.13 9.70 -2.86
CA ILE A 43 4.82 8.42 -3.11
C ILE A 43 4.08 7.28 -2.40
N VAL A 44 3.71 7.48 -1.13
CA VAL A 44 2.97 6.48 -0.33
C VAL A 44 1.60 6.19 -0.95
N ALA A 45 0.84 7.22 -1.32
CA ALA A 45 -0.48 7.07 -1.93
C ALA A 45 -0.42 6.31 -3.26
N TRP A 46 0.59 6.61 -4.09
CA TRP A 46 0.82 5.88 -5.33
C TRP A 46 1.15 4.40 -5.06
N ARG A 47 2.04 4.11 -4.10
CA ARG A 47 2.41 2.74 -3.74
C ARG A 47 1.22 1.94 -3.19
N LEU A 48 0.39 2.54 -2.33
CA LEU A 48 -0.83 1.93 -1.82
C LEU A 48 -1.84 1.62 -2.94
N LEU A 49 -2.01 2.56 -3.87
CA LEU A 49 -2.86 2.36 -5.03
C LEU A 49 -2.34 1.22 -5.90
N TRP A 50 -1.04 1.20 -6.18
CA TRP A 50 -0.38 0.15 -6.95
C TRP A 50 -0.57 -1.23 -6.29
N LEU A 51 -0.27 -1.36 -4.99
CA LEU A 51 -0.47 -2.61 -4.23
C LEU A 51 -1.93 -3.09 -4.34
N THR A 52 -2.88 -2.18 -4.22
CA THR A 52 -4.31 -2.49 -4.32
C THR A 52 -4.68 -3.06 -5.70
N TYR A 53 -4.14 -2.51 -6.78
CA TYR A 53 -4.41 -3.01 -8.13
C TYR A 53 -3.66 -4.31 -8.43
N GLN A 54 -2.41 -4.43 -7.98
CA GLN A 54 -1.64 -5.67 -8.15
C GLN A 54 -2.29 -6.84 -7.42
N ALA A 55 -2.78 -6.65 -6.19
CA ALA A 55 -3.51 -7.70 -5.47
C ALA A 55 -4.80 -8.16 -6.16
N ARG A 56 -5.40 -7.30 -7.01
CA ARG A 56 -6.61 -7.63 -7.79
C ARG A 56 -6.27 -8.34 -9.09
N LEU A 57 -5.22 -7.92 -9.79
CA LEU A 57 -4.84 -8.44 -11.10
C LEU A 57 -3.95 -9.70 -11.00
N HIS A 58 -3.01 -9.69 -10.05
CA HIS A 58 -1.92 -10.66 -9.88
C HIS A 58 -1.92 -11.26 -8.47
N GLY A 59 -3.10 -11.34 -7.84
CA GLY A 59 -3.23 -11.68 -6.42
C GLY A 59 -2.72 -13.06 -6.00
N GLU A 60 -2.65 -14.01 -6.94
CA GLU A 60 -2.21 -15.39 -6.70
C GLU A 60 -0.68 -15.55 -6.81
N GLU A 61 0.04 -14.53 -7.28
CA GLU A 61 1.51 -14.56 -7.37
C GLU A 61 2.16 -14.46 -5.98
N SER A 62 3.45 -14.80 -5.87
CA SER A 62 4.20 -14.68 -4.61
C SER A 62 4.36 -13.21 -4.18
N CYS A 63 4.26 -12.95 -2.87
CA CYS A 63 4.53 -11.62 -2.33
C CYS A 63 6.00 -11.17 -2.44
N GLU A 64 6.91 -12.09 -2.78
CA GLU A 64 8.33 -11.81 -2.99
C GLU A 64 8.60 -10.80 -4.11
N SER A 65 7.61 -10.59 -4.98
CA SER A 65 7.65 -9.51 -5.98
C SER A 65 7.73 -8.11 -5.38
N PHE A 66 7.36 -7.93 -4.10
CA PHE A 66 7.38 -6.62 -3.44
C PHE A 66 7.83 -6.61 -1.98
N LEU A 67 7.98 -7.78 -1.34
CA LEU A 67 8.51 -7.95 0.01
C LEU A 67 9.76 -8.83 -0.04
N GLU A 68 10.81 -8.41 0.63
CA GLU A 68 11.97 -9.27 0.88
C GLU A 68 11.62 -10.39 1.87
N GLU A 69 12.44 -11.44 1.90
CA GLU A 69 12.20 -12.64 2.69
C GLU A 69 11.90 -12.32 4.17
N HIS A 70 12.77 -11.50 4.77
CA HIS A 70 12.65 -11.10 6.16
C HIS A 70 11.42 -10.22 6.42
N GLU A 71 10.96 -9.44 5.43
CA GLU A 71 9.79 -8.56 5.57
C GLU A 71 8.50 -9.36 5.61
N TRP A 72 8.29 -10.31 4.69
CA TRP A 72 7.09 -11.13 4.71
C TRP A 72 7.09 -12.14 5.86
N GLN A 73 8.25 -12.67 6.26
CA GLN A 73 8.37 -13.50 7.46
C GLN A 73 7.99 -12.73 8.72
N SER A 74 8.51 -11.51 8.88
CA SER A 74 8.17 -10.62 10.00
C SER A 74 6.68 -10.25 10.00
N LEU A 75 6.11 -9.99 8.83
CA LEU A 75 4.68 -9.70 8.67
C LEU A 75 3.83 -10.89 9.13
N CYS A 76 4.13 -12.10 8.66
CA CYS A 76 3.42 -13.32 9.06
C CYS A 76 3.55 -13.61 10.56
N ALA A 77 4.75 -13.48 11.13
CA ALA A 77 4.98 -13.67 12.56
C ALA A 77 4.17 -12.68 13.40
N THR A 78 4.11 -11.41 12.97
CA THR A 78 3.36 -10.34 13.64
C THR A 78 1.85 -10.59 13.64
N ILE A 79 1.30 -10.98 12.48
CA ILE A 79 -0.14 -11.21 12.31
C ILE A 79 -0.60 -12.49 13.00
N HIS A 80 0.13 -13.60 12.81
CA HIS A 80 -0.26 -14.89 13.35
C HIS A 80 0.15 -15.09 14.82
N LYS A 81 0.99 -14.20 15.37
CA LYS A 81 1.57 -14.31 16.73
C LYS A 81 2.21 -15.68 16.97
N LYS A 82 2.80 -16.26 15.92
CA LYS A 82 3.41 -17.59 15.94
C LYS A 82 4.84 -17.50 15.42
N SER A 83 5.71 -18.29 16.04
CA SER A 83 7.06 -18.59 15.56
C SER A 83 7.24 -20.11 15.54
N PRO A 84 7.86 -20.68 14.50
CA PRO A 84 8.54 -20.02 13.38
C PRO A 84 7.57 -19.47 12.29
N PRO A 85 8.02 -18.50 11.47
CA PRO A 85 7.29 -18.07 10.28
C PRO A 85 7.14 -19.23 9.28
N PRO A 86 6.14 -19.16 8.38
CA PRO A 86 5.93 -20.21 7.39
C PRO A 86 7.13 -20.33 6.43
N GLU A 87 7.46 -21.55 5.99
CA GLU A 87 8.55 -21.81 5.05
C GLU A 87 8.26 -21.30 3.62
N LYS A 88 6.98 -21.06 3.31
CA LYS A 88 6.54 -20.60 1.99
C LYS A 88 5.99 -19.18 2.08
N PRO A 89 6.29 -18.33 1.08
CA PRO A 89 5.75 -16.98 1.03
C PRO A 89 4.24 -17.01 0.83
N PRO A 90 3.48 -16.09 1.45
CA PRO A 90 2.06 -15.92 1.19
C PRO A 90 1.82 -15.39 -0.23
N SER A 91 0.59 -15.53 -0.72
CA SER A 91 0.19 -14.88 -1.97
C SER A 91 0.22 -13.36 -1.84
N PHE A 92 0.36 -12.65 -2.97
CA PHE A 92 0.36 -11.20 -3.04
C PHE A 92 -0.89 -10.63 -2.36
N ARG A 93 -2.06 -11.22 -2.63
CA ARG A 93 -3.33 -10.80 -2.03
C ARG A 93 -3.36 -10.99 -0.52
N GLU A 94 -2.84 -12.10 -0.02
CA GLU A 94 -2.75 -12.36 1.42
C GLU A 94 -1.79 -11.39 2.09
N ALA A 95 -0.62 -11.15 1.51
CA ALA A 95 0.35 -10.18 2.03
C ALA A 95 -0.23 -8.76 2.12
N VAL A 96 -0.92 -8.29 1.07
CA VAL A 96 -1.58 -6.98 1.09
C VAL A 96 -2.69 -6.91 2.15
N ARG A 97 -3.45 -7.99 2.36
CA ARG A 97 -4.46 -8.05 3.43
C ARG A 97 -3.82 -8.02 4.82
N MET A 98 -2.71 -8.73 5.00
CA MET A 98 -1.94 -8.73 6.24
C MET A 98 -1.45 -7.31 6.56
N ILE A 99 -0.83 -6.62 5.59
CA ILE A 99 -0.41 -5.23 5.73
C ILE A 99 -1.59 -4.33 6.12
N ALA A 100 -2.74 -4.50 5.46
CA ALA A 100 -3.95 -3.71 5.76
C ALA A 100 -4.56 -3.99 7.15
N SER A 101 -4.21 -5.12 7.78
CA SER A 101 -4.68 -5.50 9.12
C SER A 101 -3.72 -5.09 10.24
N LEU A 102 -2.53 -4.58 9.91
CA LEU A 102 -1.61 -4.02 10.89
C LEU A 102 -2.28 -2.82 11.57
N LYS A 103 -2.28 -2.83 12.91
CA LYS A 103 -2.80 -1.75 13.76
C LYS A 103 -1.70 -0.80 14.17
#